data_AF-A0A654LZJ7-F1
#
_entry.id   AF-A0A654LZJ7-F1
#
_cell.length_a   1.000
_cell.length_b   1.000
_cell.length_c   1.000
_cell.angle_alpha   90.00
_cell.angle_beta   90.00
_cell.angle_gamma   90.00
#
_symmetry.space_group_name_H-M   'P 1'
#
loop_
_entity.id
_entity.type
_entity.pdbx_description
1 polymer ?
#
loop_
_entity_poly.entity_id
_entity_poly.type
_entity_poly.pdbx_seq_one_letter_code
_entity_poly.pdbx_strand_id
1 'polypeptide(L)'
;MQNNRPLGVTIIAILAILGGIGSLVGGIALVAIIPILGAVLIIIGLAYFGVAYGLWKGLKWAWIITLIVTVIAFISGLGSIIVGNVGAVIPVIINGIIIYYLFQPNVKAYFGK
;
A
#
# COMPACT_ATOMS: atom_id res chain seq x y z
N MET A 1 27.39 8.57 -1.63
CA MET A 1 26.88 7.47 -2.49
C MET A 1 25.46 7.83 -2.87
N GLN A 2 25.18 8.10 -4.15
CA GLN A 2 23.82 8.36 -4.61
C GLN A 2 23.03 7.06 -4.45
N ASN A 3 22.30 6.93 -3.32
CA ASN A 3 21.32 5.86 -3.12
C ASN A 3 20.18 6.10 -4.10
N ASN A 4 20.37 5.64 -5.34
CA ASN A 4 19.31 5.56 -6.32
C ASN A 4 18.21 4.72 -5.71
N ARG A 5 17.14 5.39 -5.29
CA ARG A 5 15.95 4.75 -4.74
C ARG A 5 15.47 3.72 -5.77
N PRO A 6 15.24 2.46 -5.39
CA PRO A 6 14.76 1.48 -6.34
C PRO A 6 13.46 2.00 -6.96
N LEU A 7 13.33 1.94 -8.29
CA LEU A 7 12.17 2.49 -8.99
C LEU A 7 10.85 1.97 -8.41
N GLY A 8 10.79 0.70 -8.01
CA GLY A 8 9.58 0.14 -7.41
C GLY A 8 9.30 0.63 -5.98
N VAL A 9 10.28 1.05 -5.19
CA VAL A 9 9.99 1.73 -3.90
C VAL A 9 9.31 3.08 -4.17
N THR A 10 9.74 3.77 -5.22
CA THR A 10 9.12 5.04 -5.63
C THR A 10 7.70 4.80 -6.15
N ILE A 11 7.49 3.76 -6.96
CA ILE A 11 6.15 3.36 -7.44
C ILE A 11 5.23 3.02 -6.26
N ILE A 12 5.68 2.20 -5.31
CA ILE A 12 4.89 1.83 -4.13
C ILE A 12 4.58 3.07 -3.28
N ALA A 13 5.53 3.98 -3.10
CA ALA A 13 5.30 5.22 -2.37
C ALA A 13 4.24 6.10 -3.06
N ILE A 14 4.29 6.21 -4.38
CA ILE A 14 3.27 6.93 -5.16
C ILE A 14 1.91 6.24 -5.02
N LEU A 15 1.85 4.91 -5.13
CA LEU A 15 0.62 4.15 -4.93
C LEU A 15 0.04 4.34 -3.53
N ALA A 16 0.89 4.35 -2.50
CA ALA A 16 0.47 4.63 -1.13
C ALA A 16 -0.09 6.05 -0.98
N ILE A 17 0.54 7.06 -1.60
CA ILE A 17 0.03 8.43 -1.61
C ILE A 17 -1.34 8.51 -2.30
N LEU A 18 -1.49 7.89 -3.47
CA LEU A 18 -2.76 7.86 -4.20
C LEU A 18 -3.86 7.15 -3.40
N GLY A 19 -3.54 6.02 -2.78
CA GLY A 19 -4.45 5.30 -1.87
C GLY A 19 -4.82 6.15 -0.64
N GLY A 20 -3.85 6.86 -0.06
CA GLY A 20 -4.07 7.79 1.04
C GLY A 20 -5.01 8.93 0.67
N ILE A 21 -4.81 9.56 -0.49
CA ILE A 21 -5.69 10.61 -1.02
C ILE A 21 -7.10 10.07 -1.23
N GLY A 22 -7.25 8.90 -1.88
CA GLY A 22 -8.55 8.26 -2.07
C GLY A 22 -9.26 7.98 -0.74
N SER A 23 -8.53 7.47 0.24
CA SER A 23 -9.05 7.20 1.59
C SER A 23 -9.47 8.47 2.33
N LEU A 24 -8.71 9.57 2.18
CA LEU A 24 -9.06 10.86 2.79
C LEU A 24 -10.32 11.45 2.14
N VAL A 25 -10.40 11.49 0.81
CA VAL A 25 -11.56 12.01 0.09
C VAL A 25 -12.80 11.19 0.41
N GLY A 26 -12.70 9.86 0.35
CA GLY A 26 -13.78 8.95 0.72
C GLY A 26 -14.18 9.09 2.19
N GLY A 27 -13.20 9.21 3.09
CA GLY A 27 -13.44 9.38 4.52
C GLY A 27 -14.15 10.69 4.86
N ILE A 28 -13.74 11.81 4.26
CA ILE A 28 -14.39 13.13 4.44
C ILE A 28 -15.83 13.09 3.92
N ALA A 29 -16.08 12.51 2.75
CA ALA A 29 -17.43 12.39 2.21
C ALA A 29 -18.33 11.51 3.10
N LEU A 30 -17.77 10.42 3.63
CA LEU A 30 -18.51 9.43 4.41
C LEU A 30 -18.74 9.85 5.85
N VAL A 31 -17.90 10.71 6.44
CA VAL A 31 -18.03 11.14 7.85
C VAL A 31 -19.37 11.85 8.11
N ALA A 32 -19.93 12.52 7.10
CA ALA A 32 -21.23 13.19 7.19
C ALA A 32 -22.42 12.22 7.25
N ILE A 33 -22.24 10.97 6.81
CA ILE A 33 -23.30 9.94 6.74
C ILE A 33 -23.10 8.90 7.83
N ILE A 34 -21.87 8.38 7.95
CA ILE A 34 -21.46 7.36 8.91
C ILE A 34 -20.17 7.85 9.60
N PRO A 35 -20.28 8.64 10.68
CA PRO A 35 -19.13 9.32 11.29
C PRO A 35 -18.00 8.38 11.72
N ILE A 36 -18.34 7.23 12.30
CA ILE A 36 -17.35 6.25 12.78
C ILE A 36 -16.53 5.69 11.62
N LEU A 37 -17.19 5.26 10.54
CA LEU A 37 -16.52 4.67 9.38
C LEU A 37 -15.70 5.72 8.62
N GLY A 38 -16.23 6.94 8.47
CA GLY A 38 -15.50 8.06 7.87
C GLY A 38 -14.23 8.42 8.66
N ALA A 39 -14.31 8.48 9.99
CA ALA A 39 -13.15 8.74 10.84
C ALA A 39 -12.07 7.65 10.72
N VAL A 40 -12.47 6.37 10.65
CA VAL A 40 -11.54 5.25 10.42
C VAL A 40 -10.82 5.39 9.08
N LEU A 41 -11.54 5.74 8.00
CA LEU A 41 -10.93 5.94 6.68
C LEU A 41 -9.96 7.13 6.65
N ILE A 42 -10.23 8.19 7.40
CA ILE A 42 -9.31 9.33 7.52
C ILE A 42 -8.01 8.89 8.23
N ILE A 43 -8.11 8.14 9.33
CA ILE A 43 -6.96 7.60 10.05
C ILE A 43 -6.12 6.69 9.14
N ILE A 44 -6.78 5.81 8.37
CA ILE A 44 -6.12 4.94 7.39
C ILE A 44 -5.41 5.79 6.32
N GLY A 45 -6.06 6.85 5.83
CA GLY A 45 -5.46 7.78 4.87
C GLY A 45 -4.18 8.40 5.39
N LEU A 46 -4.18 8.89 6.63
CA LEU A 46 -2.98 9.42 7.30
C LEU A 46 -1.89 8.35 7.48
N ALA A 47 -2.27 7.12 7.79
CA ALA A 47 -1.34 6.00 7.91
C ALA A 47 -0.60 5.74 6.58
N TYR A 48 -1.29 5.83 5.45
CA TYR A 48 -0.68 5.71 4.12
C TYR A 48 0.40 6.76 3.85
N PHE A 49 0.21 8.01 4.28
CA PHE A 49 1.27 9.03 4.19
C PHE A 49 2.48 8.69 5.07
N GLY A 50 2.25 8.15 6.27
CA GLY A 50 3.31 7.65 7.14
C GLY A 50 4.11 6.52 6.50
N VAL A 51 3.43 5.56 5.86
CA VAL A 51 4.07 4.47 5.11
C VAL A 51 4.85 5.01 3.92
N ALA A 52 4.26 5.93 3.14
CA ALA A 52 4.94 6.55 2.00
C ALA A 52 6.22 7.28 2.43
N TYR A 53 6.17 8.05 3.53
CA TYR A 53 7.36 8.69 4.11
C TYR A 53 8.41 7.66 4.55
N GLY A 54 7.98 6.59 5.21
CA GLY A 54 8.88 5.53 5.64
C GLY A 54 9.52 4.76 4.49
N LEU A 55 8.77 4.52 3.40
CA LEU A 55 9.29 3.98 2.14
C LEU A 55 10.31 4.94 1.53
N TRP A 56 10.06 6.24 1.57
CA TRP A 56 10.94 7.24 0.98
C TRP A 56 12.28 7.44 1.71
N LYS A 57 12.28 7.15 3.01
CA LYS A 57 13.47 7.18 3.88
C LYS A 57 14.19 5.83 3.99
N GLY A 58 13.65 4.75 3.41
CA GLY A 58 14.23 3.41 3.51
C GLY A 58 14.12 2.80 4.91
N LEU A 59 13.06 3.12 5.67
CA LEU A 59 12.87 2.60 7.02
C LEU A 59 12.43 1.13 7.02
N LYS A 60 13.09 0.29 7.83
CA LYS A 60 12.77 -1.15 8.00
C LYS A 60 11.30 -1.44 8.26
N TRP A 61 10.63 -0.55 9.00
CA TRP A 61 9.24 -0.75 9.41
C TRP A 61 8.26 -0.54 8.25
N ALA A 62 8.55 0.39 7.34
CA ALA A 62 7.71 0.65 6.17
C ALA A 62 7.70 -0.54 5.21
N TRP A 63 8.83 -1.23 5.07
CA TRP A 63 8.91 -2.47 4.30
C TRP A 63 8.01 -3.56 4.88
N ILE A 64 8.01 -3.73 6.21
CA ILE A 64 7.18 -4.77 6.88
C ILE A 64 5.70 -4.45 6.73
N ILE A 65 5.30 -3.20 6.98
CA ILE A 65 3.89 -2.78 6.87
C ILE A 65 3.41 -2.98 5.43
N THR A 66 4.17 -2.52 4.44
CA THR A 66 3.81 -2.67 3.02
C THR A 66 3.68 -4.14 2.64
N LEU A 67 4.62 -4.99 3.08
CA LEU A 67 4.56 -6.42 2.81
C LEU A 67 3.31 -7.06 3.41
N ILE A 68 3.01 -6.78 4.69
CA ILE A 68 1.83 -7.33 5.36
C ILE A 68 0.55 -6.88 4.64
N VAL A 69 0.42 -5.59 4.36
CA VAL A 69 -0.77 -5.02 3.72
C VAL A 69 -0.98 -5.61 2.32
N THR A 70 0.09 -5.72 1.52
CA THR A 70 0.01 -6.28 0.16
C THR A 70 -0.29 -7.77 0.15
N VAL A 71 0.22 -8.54 1.11
CA VAL A 71 -0.12 -9.96 1.29
C VAL A 71 -1.60 -10.12 1.66
N ILE A 72 -2.11 -9.30 2.60
CA ILE A 72 -3.53 -9.31 2.96
C ILE A 72 -4.38 -8.97 1.73
N ALA A 73 -4.04 -7.90 1.01
CA ALA A 73 -4.77 -7.46 -0.18
C ALA A 73 -4.75 -8.51 -1.30
N PHE A 74 -3.63 -9.23 -1.46
CA PHE A 74 -3.51 -10.35 -2.39
C PHE A 74 -4.48 -11.48 -2.03
N ILE A 75 -4.50 -11.91 -0.76
CA ILE A 75 -5.39 -12.97 -0.28
C ILE A 75 -6.86 -12.55 -0.39
N SER A 76 -7.20 -11.33 0.01
CA SER A 76 -8.57 -10.79 -0.12
C SER A 76 -9.01 -10.75 -1.58
N GLY A 77 -8.11 -10.37 -2.50
CA GLY A 77 -8.38 -10.35 -3.93
C GLY A 77 -8.64 -11.74 -4.49
N LEU A 78 -7.86 -12.75 -4.08
CA LEU A 78 -8.13 -14.15 -4.45
C LEU A 78 -9.50 -14.62 -3.97
N GLY A 79 -9.88 -14.29 -2.73
CA GLY A 79 -11.22 -14.56 -2.22
C GLY A 79 -12.31 -13.88 -3.03
N SER A 80 -12.09 -12.63 -3.46
CA SER A 80 -13.06 -11.88 -4.26
C SER A 80 -13.27 -12.49 -5.65
N ILE A 81 -12.23 -13.03 -6.28
CA ILE A 81 -12.33 -13.72 -7.58
C ILE A 81 -13.21 -14.97 -7.46
N ILE A 82 -13.09 -15.74 -6.37
CA ILE A 82 -13.90 -16.96 -6.13
C ILE A 82 -15.40 -16.63 -6.06
N VAL A 83 -15.75 -15.45 -5.53
CA VAL A 83 -17.13 -14.96 -5.41
C VAL A 83 -17.65 -14.36 -6.74
N GLY A 84 -16.85 -14.39 -7.82
CA GLY A 84 -17.25 -13.94 -9.15
C GLY A 84 -16.88 -12.49 -9.49
N ASN A 85 -16.08 -11.81 -8.67
CA ASN A 85 -15.63 -10.45 -8.96
C ASN A 85 -14.43 -10.46 -9.93
N VAL A 86 -14.71 -10.38 -11.22
CA VAL A 86 -13.69 -10.32 -12.29
C VAL A 86 -12.81 -9.07 -12.17
N GLY A 87 -13.31 -8.00 -11.57
CA GLY A 87 -12.54 -6.77 -11.34
C GLY A 87 -11.38 -6.94 -10.35
N ALA A 88 -11.40 -7.99 -9.51
CA ALA A 88 -10.34 -8.27 -8.55
C ALA A 88 -9.07 -8.87 -9.20
N VAL A 89 -9.13 -9.31 -10.46
CA VAL A 89 -7.98 -9.90 -11.17
C VAL A 89 -6.82 -8.91 -11.29
N ILE A 90 -7.10 -7.67 -11.69
CA ILE A 90 -6.10 -6.61 -11.86
C ILE A 90 -5.35 -6.32 -10.54
N PRO A 91 -6.03 -5.99 -9.42
CA PRO A 91 -5.35 -5.71 -8.16
C PRO A 91 -4.62 -6.93 -7.58
N VAL A 92 -5.09 -8.16 -7.82
CA VAL A 92 -4.35 -9.38 -7.42
C VAL A 92 -3.01 -9.48 -8.14
N ILE A 93 -2.98 -9.25 -9.46
CA ILE A 93 -1.73 -9.26 -10.23
C ILE A 93 -0.78 -8.18 -9.73
N ILE A 94 -1.28 -6.95 -9.53
CA ILE A 94 -0.47 -5.82 -9.03
C ILE A 94 0.14 -6.17 -7.66
N ASN A 95 -0.66 -6.69 -6.73
CA ASN A 95 -0.18 -7.08 -5.40
C ASN A 95 0.87 -8.19 -5.49
N GLY A 96 0.68 -9.18 -6.37
CA GLY A 96 1.68 -10.23 -6.63
C GLY A 96 3.01 -9.66 -7.11
N ILE A 97 2.99 -8.71 -8.04
CA ILE A 97 4.18 -8.02 -8.54
C ILE A 97 4.87 -7.22 -7.42
N ILE A 98 4.10 -6.50 -6.59
CA ILE A 98 4.64 -5.73 -5.47
C ILE A 98 5.33 -6.64 -4.45
N ILE A 99 4.72 -7.78 -4.12
CA ILE A 99 5.31 -8.78 -3.22
C ILE A 99 6.65 -9.25 -3.81
N TYR A 100 6.66 -9.69 -5.06
CA TYR A 100 7.89 -10.11 -5.74
C TYR A 100 8.98 -9.03 -5.68
N TYR A 101 8.61 -7.78 -5.94
CA TYR A 101 9.54 -6.65 -5.92
C TYR A 101 10.10 -6.36 -4.52
N LEU A 102 9.27 -6.43 -3.47
CA LEU A 102 9.71 -6.24 -2.09
C LEU A 102 10.76 -7.27 -1.65
N PHE A 103 10.75 -8.46 -2.25
CA PHE A 103 11.75 -9.51 -1.99
C PHE A 103 13.06 -9.35 -2.77
N GLN A 104 13.13 -8.43 -3.74
CA GLN A 104 14.30 -8.25 -4.59
C GLN A 104 15.52 -7.73 -3.80
N PRO A 105 16.75 -8.22 -4.07
CA PRO A 105 17.94 -7.87 -3.27
C PRO A 105 18.21 -6.36 -3.20
N ASN A 106 17.99 -5.66 -4.32
CA ASN A 106 18.14 -4.20 -4.41
C ASN A 106 17.22 -3.44 -3.44
N VAL A 107 16.03 -3.99 -3.19
CA VAL A 107 15.03 -3.38 -2.31
C VAL A 107 15.33 -3.70 -0.86
N LYS A 108 15.67 -4.96 -0.54
CA LYS A 108 16.08 -5.36 0.81
C LYS A 108 17.28 -4.54 1.29
N ALA A 109 18.30 -4.38 0.44
CA ALA A 109 19.47 -3.57 0.73
C ALA A 109 19.11 -2.10 1.05
N TYR A 110 18.13 -1.53 0.33
CA TYR A 110 17.66 -0.16 0.58
C TYR A 110 17.00 0.01 1.96
N PHE A 111 16.34 -1.05 2.47
CA PHE A 111 15.77 -1.07 3.82
C PHE A 111 16.75 -1.60 4.88
N GLY A 112 18.01 -1.87 4.53
CA GLY A 112 19.02 -2.42 5.45
C GLY A 112 18.71 -3.85 5.91
N LYS A 113 18.17 -4.66 5.01
CA LYS A 113 17.89 -6.10 5.15
C LYS A 113 18.66 -6.94 4.14
#